data_AF-A0AAX1UED0-F1
#
_entry.id   AF-A0AAX1UED0-F1
#
_cell.length_a   1.000
_cell.length_b   1.000
_cell.length_c   1.000
_cell.angle_alpha   90.00
_cell.angle_beta   90.00
_cell.angle_gamma   90.00
#
_symmetry.space_group_name_H-M   'P 1'
#
loop_
_entity.id
_entity.type
_entity.pdbx_description
1 polymer ?
#
loop_
_entity_poly.entity_id
_entity_poly.type
_entity_poly.pdbx_seq_one_letter_code
_entity_poly.pdbx_strand_id
1 'polypeptide(L)'
;MVKAQQGEIAELFARHILRRPGFFSGRDARDLYTLDPISDAGPDFAFQHRYDETIKEVRIVAAAADLFERDEEDQRWRHVRSWESKDASGGALTHFRGSEVRFGRGWRLGEITFRVAFETGAKRPAQVTVRLKPPGTLAFRRTRFEKAIHTLVQRNGLEKDRDAGMVVDAAE
;
A
#
# COMPACT_ATOMS: atom_id res chain seq x y z
N MET A 1 18.24 16.14 -16.64
CA MET A 1 18.43 17.32 -15.77
C MET A 1 17.45 17.35 -14.59
N VAL A 2 16.13 17.19 -14.78
CA VAL A 2 15.13 17.30 -13.69
C VAL A 2 15.34 16.36 -12.49
N LYS A 3 15.74 15.09 -12.72
CA LYS A 3 15.97 14.12 -11.63
C LYS A 3 17.13 14.48 -10.69
N ALA A 4 18.21 15.04 -11.22
CA ALA A 4 19.37 15.44 -10.42
C ALA A 4 19.00 16.61 -9.48
N GLN A 5 18.26 17.58 -10.02
CA GLN A 5 17.77 18.74 -9.27
C GLN A 5 16.74 18.35 -8.19
N GLN A 6 15.87 17.38 -8.47
CA GLN A 6 14.95 16.83 -7.46
C GLN A 6 15.69 16.13 -6.31
N GLY A 7 16.78 15.41 -6.60
CA GLY A 7 17.61 14.76 -5.58
C GLY A 7 18.29 15.76 -4.64
N GLU A 8 18.80 16.86 -5.20
CA GLU A 8 19.43 17.93 -4.43
C GLU A 8 18.42 18.68 -3.53
N ILE A 9 17.23 18.98 -4.06
CA ILE A 9 16.14 19.57 -3.27
C ILE A 9 15.70 18.63 -2.14
N ALA A 10 15.58 17.33 -2.42
CA ALA A 10 15.22 16.34 -1.41
C ALA A 10 16.29 16.26 -0.30
N GLU A 11 17.57 16.31 -0.63
CA GLU A 11 18.68 16.31 0.33
C GLU A 11 18.71 17.60 1.18
N LEU A 12 18.44 18.76 0.57
CA LEU A 12 18.31 20.02 1.30
C LEU A 12 17.16 19.97 2.30
N PHE A 13 16.00 19.42 1.91
CA PHE A 13 14.85 19.25 2.79
C PHE A 13 15.15 18.26 3.93
N ALA A 14 15.76 17.13 3.60
CA ALA A 14 16.16 16.11 4.57
C ALA A 14 17.08 16.69 5.65
N ARG A 15 18.09 17.46 5.23
CA ARG A 15 19.05 18.08 6.15
C ARG A 15 18.45 19.21 6.99
N HIS A 16 17.71 20.13 6.38
CA HIS A 16 17.33 21.38 7.04
C HIS A 16 15.95 21.33 7.70
N ILE A 17 15.01 20.56 7.15
CA ILE A 17 13.63 20.46 7.68
C ILE A 17 13.48 19.21 8.54
N LEU A 18 13.85 18.05 8.00
CA LEU A 18 13.72 16.77 8.71
C LEU A 18 14.86 16.53 9.71
N ARG A 19 15.96 17.31 9.63
CA ARG A 19 17.20 17.12 10.41
C ARG A 19 17.77 15.69 10.32
N ARG A 20 17.55 15.03 9.17
CA ARG A 20 17.98 13.67 8.86
C ARG A 20 18.63 13.67 7.47
N PRO A 21 19.93 14.00 7.34
CA PRO A 21 20.61 13.97 6.04
C PRO A 21 20.58 12.54 5.45
N GLY A 22 20.49 12.42 4.12
CA GLY A 22 20.37 11.11 3.46
C GLY A 22 19.04 10.38 3.68
N PHE A 23 18.04 11.01 4.29
CA PHE A 23 16.73 10.38 4.56
C PHE A 23 16.05 9.78 3.31
N PHE A 24 16.25 10.39 2.13
CA PHE A 24 15.66 9.92 0.87
C PHE A 24 16.62 9.08 0.01
N SER A 25 17.87 8.85 0.44
CA SER A 25 18.88 8.11 -0.33
C SER A 25 18.99 6.64 0.03
N GLY A 26 18.37 6.19 1.13
CA GLY A 26 18.30 4.77 1.49
C GLY A 26 17.61 3.94 0.40
N ARG A 27 18.07 2.69 0.20
CA ARG A 27 17.49 1.77 -0.83
C ARG A 27 15.98 1.58 -0.67
N ASP A 28 15.48 1.69 0.55
CA ASP A 28 14.08 1.50 0.93
C ASP A 28 13.33 2.82 1.14
N ALA A 29 13.91 3.97 0.76
CA ALA A 29 13.27 5.27 0.92
C ALA A 29 11.96 5.43 0.10
N ARG A 30 11.65 4.47 -0.79
CA ARG A 30 10.42 4.42 -1.57
C ARG A 30 9.46 3.31 -1.13
N ASP A 31 9.87 2.51 -0.16
CA ASP A 31 9.13 1.39 0.41
C ASP A 31 8.27 1.88 1.56
N LEU A 32 7.20 2.59 1.22
CA LEU A 32 6.26 3.20 2.15
C LEU A 32 5.12 2.26 2.52
N TYR A 33 4.69 1.42 1.60
CA TYR A 33 3.50 0.59 1.76
C TYR A 33 3.79 -0.85 1.38
N THR A 34 3.02 -1.77 1.99
CA THR A 34 3.01 -3.19 1.67
C THR A 34 1.57 -3.70 1.54
N LEU A 35 1.41 -4.83 0.84
CA LEU A 35 0.18 -5.61 0.76
C LEU A 35 0.35 -7.02 1.34
N ASP A 36 1.46 -7.28 2.05
CA ASP A 36 1.75 -8.59 2.65
C ASP A 36 0.65 -9.04 3.62
N PRO A 37 0.12 -8.20 4.55
CA PRO A 37 -0.96 -8.63 5.43
C PRO A 37 -2.21 -9.11 4.69
N ILE A 38 -2.50 -8.53 3.52
CA ILE A 38 -3.62 -8.92 2.67
C ILE A 38 -3.30 -10.21 1.92
N SER A 39 -2.07 -10.35 1.43
CA SER A 39 -1.60 -11.55 0.75
C SER A 39 -1.61 -12.77 1.69
N ASP A 40 -1.21 -12.57 2.95
CA ASP A 40 -1.15 -13.59 4.00
C ASP A 40 -2.54 -14.03 4.46
N ALA A 41 -3.43 -13.07 4.73
CA ALA A 41 -4.83 -13.37 5.07
C ALA A 41 -5.62 -13.90 3.86
N GLY A 42 -5.18 -13.56 2.66
CA GLY A 42 -5.75 -14.02 1.41
C GLY A 42 -7.16 -13.47 1.14
N PRO A 43 -8.04 -14.26 0.50
CA PRO A 43 -9.34 -13.79 0.01
C PRO A 43 -10.34 -13.31 1.07
N ASP A 44 -10.10 -13.61 2.34
CA ASP A 44 -10.95 -13.26 3.49
C ASP A 44 -10.48 -12.00 4.22
N PHE A 45 -9.40 -11.36 3.74
CA PHE A 45 -8.91 -10.14 4.37
C PHE A 45 -10.02 -9.09 4.47
N ALA A 46 -10.19 -8.54 5.67
CA ALA A 46 -11.08 -7.43 5.94
C ALA A 46 -10.35 -6.36 6.74
N PHE A 47 -10.57 -5.10 6.38
CA PHE A 47 -10.02 -3.98 7.14
C PHE A 47 -10.64 -3.91 8.53
N GLN A 48 -9.79 -3.83 9.54
CA GLN A 48 -10.20 -3.43 10.87
C GLN A 48 -10.38 -1.92 10.88
N HIS A 49 -11.62 -1.43 11.07
CA HIS A 49 -11.94 0.00 11.08
C HIS A 49 -12.75 0.44 12.31
N ARG A 50 -13.24 -0.49 13.14
CA ARG A 50 -14.14 -0.20 14.27
C ARG A 50 -13.54 0.66 15.38
N TYR A 51 -12.23 0.90 15.36
CA TYR A 51 -11.58 1.86 16.26
C TYR A 51 -11.98 3.32 15.95
N ASP A 52 -12.54 3.58 14.76
CA ASP A 52 -13.03 4.88 14.32
C ASP A 52 -14.53 4.75 13.97
N GLU A 53 -15.39 5.24 14.86
CA GLU A 53 -16.85 5.17 14.72
C GLU A 53 -17.38 5.99 13.53
N THR A 54 -16.57 6.92 13.01
CA THR A 54 -16.93 7.68 11.80
C THR A 54 -16.83 6.82 10.55
N ILE A 55 -16.03 5.74 10.57
CA ILE A 55 -15.92 4.80 9.44
C ILE A 55 -17.03 3.77 9.56
N LYS A 56 -18.02 3.88 8.67
CA LYS A 56 -19.14 2.94 8.60
C LYS A 56 -18.73 1.62 7.97
N GLU A 57 -17.88 1.68 6.96
CA GLU A 57 -17.54 0.52 6.16
C GLU A 57 -16.27 0.73 5.34
N VAL A 58 -15.54 -0.36 5.11
CA VAL A 58 -14.42 -0.42 4.17
C VAL A 58 -14.59 -1.65 3.26
N ARG A 59 -14.56 -1.45 1.94
CA ARG A 59 -14.72 -2.53 0.93
C ARG A 59 -13.59 -2.51 -0.08
N ILE A 60 -12.98 -3.65 -0.36
CA ILE A 60 -11.98 -3.78 -1.44
C ILE A 60 -12.74 -4.02 -2.75
N VAL A 61 -12.75 -3.01 -3.61
CA VAL A 61 -13.55 -3.01 -4.84
C VAL A 61 -12.75 -3.37 -6.09
N ALA A 62 -11.43 -3.36 -6.01
CA ALA A 62 -10.56 -3.92 -7.03
C ALA A 62 -9.26 -4.46 -6.43
N ALA A 63 -8.69 -5.47 -7.06
CA ALA A 63 -7.41 -6.06 -6.72
C ALA A 63 -6.69 -6.52 -7.99
N ALA A 64 -5.36 -6.39 -8.03
CA ALA A 64 -4.52 -6.91 -9.10
C ALA A 64 -3.42 -7.79 -8.50
N ALA A 65 -3.36 -9.04 -8.95
CA ALA A 65 -2.31 -9.98 -8.61
C ALA A 65 -1.35 -10.10 -9.79
N ASP A 66 -0.06 -9.99 -9.54
CA ASP A 66 1.00 -10.04 -10.54
C ASP A 66 1.74 -11.37 -10.43
N LEU A 67 1.87 -12.08 -11.55
CA LEU A 67 2.69 -13.29 -11.66
C LEU A 67 4.12 -12.89 -11.99
N PHE A 68 5.04 -13.36 -11.16
CA PHE A 68 6.47 -13.30 -11.41
C PHE A 68 7.03 -14.71 -11.57
N GLU A 69 7.91 -14.86 -12.54
CA GLU A 69 8.69 -16.08 -12.74
C GLU A 69 10.18 -15.73 -12.59
N ARG A 70 10.95 -16.71 -12.12
CA ARG A 70 12.40 -16.56 -12.01
C ARG A 70 12.99 -16.91 -13.36
N ASP A 71 13.70 -15.97 -13.94
CA ASP A 71 14.56 -16.22 -15.09
C ASP A 71 15.79 -17.00 -14.61
N GLU A 72 16.02 -18.19 -15.16
CA GLU A 72 17.11 -19.08 -14.75
C GLU A 72 18.48 -18.59 -15.24
N GLU A 73 18.54 -17.89 -16.38
CA GLU A 73 19.78 -17.33 -16.92
C GLU A 73 20.18 -16.06 -16.15
N ASP A 74 19.23 -15.15 -15.96
CA ASP A 74 19.51 -13.83 -15.36
C ASP A 74 19.39 -13.81 -13.83
N GLN A 75 18.90 -14.89 -13.21
CA GLN A 75 18.62 -15.00 -11.77
C GLN A 75 17.72 -13.85 -11.25
N ARG A 76 16.86 -13.31 -12.12
CA ARG A 76 15.97 -12.18 -11.85
C ARG A 76 14.51 -12.60 -11.89
N TRP A 77 13.71 -12.00 -11.01
CA TRP A 77 12.25 -12.13 -11.07
C TRP A 77 11.71 -11.22 -12.17
N ARG A 78 11.02 -11.79 -13.15
CA ARG A 78 10.39 -11.08 -14.26
C ARG A 78 8.88 -11.10 -14.09
N HIS A 79 8.24 -9.94 -14.28
CA HIS A 79 6.79 -9.86 -14.40
C HIS A 79 6.34 -10.56 -15.69
N VAL A 80 5.38 -11.46 -15.56
CA VAL A 80 4.85 -12.25 -16.67
C VAL A 80 3.49 -11.70 -17.10
N ARG A 81 2.56 -11.56 -16.16
CA ARG A 81 1.20 -11.06 -16.39
C ARG A 81 0.53 -10.63 -15.09
N SER A 82 -0.62 -9.98 -15.24
CA SER A 82 -1.47 -9.56 -14.13
C SER A 82 -2.85 -10.18 -14.24
N TRP A 83 -3.43 -10.55 -13.11
CA TRP A 83 -4.82 -10.94 -12.95
C TRP A 83 -5.57 -9.85 -12.20
N GLU A 84 -6.52 -9.19 -12.86
CA GLU A 84 -7.33 -8.13 -12.26
C GLU A 84 -8.71 -8.64 -11.85
N SER A 85 -9.19 -8.16 -10.71
CA SER A 85 -10.54 -8.38 -10.22
C SER A 85 -11.17 -7.05 -9.84
N LYS A 86 -12.42 -6.85 -10.23
CA LYS A 86 -13.23 -5.66 -9.90
C LYS A 86 -14.60 -6.10 -9.44
N ASP A 87 -15.00 -5.64 -8.27
CA ASP A 87 -16.32 -5.89 -7.69
C ASP A 87 -16.74 -4.71 -6.82
N ALA A 88 -17.71 -3.93 -7.29
CA ALA A 88 -18.20 -2.77 -6.57
C ALA A 88 -18.85 -3.11 -5.20
N SER A 89 -19.24 -4.37 -4.98
CA SER A 89 -19.82 -4.85 -3.74
C SER A 89 -18.79 -5.13 -2.64
N GLY A 90 -17.51 -5.28 -3.01
CA GLY A 90 -16.41 -5.56 -2.08
C GLY A 90 -15.78 -6.95 -2.18
N GLY A 91 -16.28 -7.83 -3.07
CA GLY A 91 -15.81 -9.21 -3.25
C GLY A 91 -14.57 -9.38 -4.13
N ALA A 92 -13.82 -8.30 -4.42
CA ALA A 92 -12.74 -8.35 -5.41
C ALA A 92 -11.63 -9.36 -5.05
N LEU A 93 -11.29 -9.50 -3.77
CA LEU A 93 -10.31 -10.50 -3.31
C LEU A 93 -10.87 -11.93 -3.37
N THR A 94 -12.16 -12.12 -3.13
CA THR A 94 -12.81 -13.43 -3.13
C THR A 94 -12.73 -14.11 -4.49
N HIS A 95 -12.73 -13.34 -5.59
CA HIS A 95 -12.57 -13.87 -6.95
C HIS A 95 -11.26 -14.64 -7.16
N PHE A 96 -10.21 -14.38 -6.38
CA PHE A 96 -8.95 -15.14 -6.47
C PHE A 96 -9.09 -16.60 -5.98
N ARG A 97 -10.10 -16.93 -5.16
CA ARG A 97 -10.34 -18.33 -4.72
C ARG A 97 -10.61 -19.27 -5.89
N GLY A 98 -11.35 -18.79 -6.89
CA GLY A 98 -11.72 -19.55 -8.07
C GLY A 98 -10.75 -19.43 -9.24
N SER A 99 -9.66 -18.66 -9.08
CA SER A 99 -8.67 -18.47 -10.14
C SER A 99 -7.39 -19.27 -9.89
N GLU A 100 -6.42 -19.11 -10.78
CA GLU A 100 -5.07 -19.67 -10.67
C GLU A 100 -4.14 -18.90 -9.71
N VAL A 101 -4.58 -17.76 -9.17
CA VAL A 101 -3.76 -16.91 -8.29
C VAL A 101 -3.47 -17.64 -6.98
N ARG A 102 -2.19 -17.86 -6.67
CA ARG A 102 -1.73 -18.46 -5.40
C ARG A 102 -0.59 -17.64 -4.84
N PHE A 103 -0.88 -16.72 -3.92
CA PHE A 103 0.12 -15.83 -3.32
C PHE A 103 1.29 -16.61 -2.73
N GLY A 104 2.50 -16.07 -2.87
CA GLY A 104 3.75 -16.70 -2.43
C GLY A 104 4.36 -17.69 -3.43
N ARG A 105 3.62 -18.17 -4.43
CA ARG A 105 4.13 -19.05 -5.52
C ARG A 105 4.36 -18.27 -6.81
N GLY A 106 5.16 -17.22 -6.74
CA GLY A 106 5.39 -16.29 -7.86
C GLY A 106 4.29 -15.23 -8.02
N TRP A 107 3.06 -15.49 -7.56
CA TRP A 107 2.02 -14.47 -7.48
C TRP A 107 2.21 -13.55 -6.29
N ARG A 108 2.03 -12.24 -6.53
CA ARG A 108 2.09 -11.18 -5.53
C ARG A 108 0.91 -10.23 -5.70
N LEU A 109 0.33 -9.75 -4.61
CA LEU A 109 -0.70 -8.72 -4.71
C LEU A 109 -0.01 -7.38 -5.01
N GLY A 110 -0.19 -6.86 -6.23
CA GLY A 110 0.50 -5.67 -6.72
C GLY A 110 -0.27 -4.37 -6.43
N GLU A 111 -1.60 -4.45 -6.35
CA GLU A 111 -2.44 -3.28 -6.16
C GLU A 111 -3.81 -3.65 -5.56
N ILE A 112 -4.36 -2.77 -4.73
CA ILE A 112 -5.77 -2.76 -4.37
C ILE A 112 -6.39 -1.38 -4.55
N THR A 113 -7.70 -1.37 -4.78
CA THR A 113 -8.56 -0.19 -4.61
C THR A 113 -9.65 -0.52 -3.63
N PHE A 114 -9.80 0.30 -2.59
CA PHE A 114 -10.85 0.16 -1.58
C PHE A 114 -11.67 1.43 -1.43
N ARG A 115 -12.93 1.28 -1.01
CA ARG A 115 -13.83 2.39 -0.71
C ARG A 115 -14.04 2.45 0.79
N VAL A 116 -13.88 3.64 1.35
CA VAL A 116 -14.18 3.96 2.74
C VAL A 116 -15.44 4.81 2.79
N ALA A 117 -16.44 4.36 3.53
CA ALA A 117 -17.67 5.11 3.76
C ALA A 117 -17.61 5.77 5.14
N PHE A 118 -17.76 7.09 5.17
CA PHE A 118 -17.76 7.89 6.38
C PHE A 118 -19.15 8.41 6.72
N GLU A 119 -19.49 8.36 8.01
CA GLU A 119 -20.62 9.06 8.59
C GLU A 119 -20.37 10.57 8.54
N THR A 120 -21.34 11.33 8.04
CA THR A 120 -21.20 12.80 7.97
C THR A 120 -22.48 13.53 8.39
N GLY A 121 -23.44 12.83 9.00
CA GLY A 121 -24.76 13.38 9.34
C GLY A 121 -25.62 13.77 8.14
N ALA A 122 -25.16 13.49 6.91
CA ALA A 122 -25.88 13.74 5.68
C ALA A 122 -26.71 12.51 5.27
N LYS A 123 -27.71 12.71 4.40
CA LYS A 123 -28.58 11.62 3.90
C LYS A 123 -27.81 10.44 3.28
N ARG A 124 -26.61 10.67 2.76
CA ARG A 124 -25.73 9.63 2.22
C ARG A 124 -24.34 9.75 2.83
N PRO A 125 -23.70 8.63 3.21
CA PRO A 125 -22.35 8.64 3.73
C PRO A 125 -21.38 9.18 2.67
N ALA A 126 -20.33 9.86 3.13
CA ALA A 126 -19.28 10.30 2.22
C ALA A 126 -18.40 9.12 1.86
N GLN A 127 -18.24 8.85 0.56
CA GLN A 127 -17.37 7.78 0.08
C GLN A 127 -16.04 8.34 -0.42
N VAL A 128 -14.95 7.71 -0.01
CA VAL A 128 -13.61 7.96 -0.53
C VAL A 128 -13.10 6.69 -1.18
N THR A 129 -12.68 6.78 -2.44
CA THR A 129 -11.99 5.68 -3.13
C THR A 129 -10.49 5.89 -2.96
N VAL A 130 -9.82 4.86 -2.45
CA VAL A 130 -8.40 4.84 -2.13
C VAL A 130 -7.73 3.75 -2.97
N ARG A 131 -6.68 4.14 -3.68
CA ARG A 131 -5.81 3.23 -4.42
C ARG A 131 -4.51 3.06 -3.64
N LEU A 132 -4.16 1.82 -3.33
CA LEU A 132 -2.90 1.48 -2.69
C LEU A 132 -2.09 0.58 -3.62
N LYS A 133 -0.92 1.06 -4.01
CA LYS A 133 0.03 0.37 -4.89
C LYS A 133 1.44 0.49 -4.29
N PRO A 134 1.93 -0.58 -3.64
CA PRO A 134 3.33 -0.67 -3.23
C PRO A 134 4.31 -0.48 -4.41
N PRO A 135 5.54 -0.04 -4.12
CA PRO A 135 6.06 0.27 -2.78
C PRO A 135 5.64 1.65 -2.24
N GLY A 136 5.16 2.58 -3.09
CA GLY A 136 5.13 4.00 -2.72
C GLY A 136 3.82 4.78 -2.89
N THR A 137 2.75 4.15 -3.39
CA THR A 137 1.54 4.91 -3.76
C THR A 137 0.37 4.62 -2.82
N LEU A 138 -0.10 5.67 -2.15
CA LEU A 138 -1.43 5.75 -1.54
C LEU A 138 -2.14 6.97 -2.12
N ALA A 139 -3.12 6.76 -2.98
CA ALA A 139 -3.78 7.83 -3.73
C ALA A 139 -5.28 7.85 -3.46
N PHE A 140 -5.78 9.00 -3.02
CA PHE A 140 -7.21 9.25 -2.84
C PHE A 140 -7.50 10.73 -3.01
N ARG A 141 -8.79 11.05 -3.17
CA ARG A 141 -9.28 12.44 -3.20
C ARG A 141 -9.96 12.76 -1.87
N ARG A 142 -10.03 14.06 -1.53
CA ARG A 142 -10.64 14.64 -0.30
C ARG A 142 -9.74 14.59 0.93
N THR A 143 -8.98 15.66 1.11
CA THR A 143 -8.02 15.87 2.21
C THR A 143 -8.66 15.87 3.60
N ARG A 144 -9.95 16.21 3.73
CA ARG A 144 -10.62 16.21 5.05
C ARG A 144 -10.65 14.85 5.76
N PHE A 145 -10.48 13.75 5.03
CA PHE A 145 -10.44 12.38 5.58
C PHE A 145 -9.04 11.77 5.56
N GLU A 146 -8.02 12.56 5.20
CA GLU A 146 -6.64 12.11 5.03
C GLU A 146 -6.10 11.41 6.28
N LYS A 147 -6.23 12.05 7.44
CA LYS A 147 -5.78 11.48 8.73
C LYS A 147 -6.43 10.11 8.99
N ALA A 148 -7.74 9.98 8.80
CA ALA A 148 -8.45 8.73 9.04
C ALA A 148 -8.02 7.60 8.08
N ILE A 149 -7.78 7.94 6.80
CA ILE A 149 -7.31 6.97 5.79
C ILE A 149 -5.89 6.51 6.11
N HIS A 150 -4.99 7.42 6.47
CA HIS A 150 -3.63 7.05 6.88
C HIS A 150 -3.64 6.16 8.13
N THR A 151 -4.42 6.51 9.15
CA THR A 151 -4.58 5.67 10.35
C THR A 151 -5.15 4.28 10.02
N LEU A 152 -6.07 4.18 9.06
CA LEU A 152 -6.62 2.90 8.58
C LEU A 152 -5.56 2.02 7.93
N VAL A 153 -4.76 2.60 7.02
CA VAL A 153 -3.67 1.89 6.34
C VAL A 153 -2.63 1.42 7.36
N GLN A 154 -2.19 2.33 8.25
CA GLN A 154 -1.21 2.04 9.29
C GLN A 154 -1.66 0.92 10.24
N ARG A 155 -2.88 1.02 10.79
CA ARG A 155 -3.40 0.04 11.76
C ARG A 155 -3.63 -1.36 11.17
N ASN A 156 -3.79 -1.46 9.85
CA ASN A 156 -3.89 -2.74 9.15
C ASN A 156 -2.52 -3.24 8.64
N GLY A 157 -1.42 -2.64 9.09
CA GLY A 157 -0.05 -3.08 8.76
C GLY A 157 0.36 -2.82 7.31
N LEU A 158 -0.36 -1.95 6.60
CA LEU A 158 -0.13 -1.69 5.18
C LEU A 158 0.87 -0.56 4.94
N GLU A 159 1.29 0.13 5.99
CA GLU A 159 2.40 1.08 5.99
C GLU A 159 3.65 0.37 6.54
N LYS A 160 4.78 0.47 5.83
CA LYS A 160 6.04 -0.09 6.30
C LYS A 160 6.60 0.80 7.39
N ASP A 161 6.86 0.22 8.56
CA ASP A 161 7.50 0.93 9.66
C ASP A 161 8.96 1.21 9.30
N ARG A 162 9.33 2.49 9.31
CA ARG A 162 10.69 2.94 8.95
C ARG A 162 11.68 2.84 10.09
N ASP A 163 11.21 2.63 11.32
CA ASP A 163 12.08 2.64 12.50
C ASP A 163 12.64 1.27 12.87
N ALA A 164 12.14 0.17 12.28
CA ALA A 164 12.62 -1.19 12.57
C ALA A 164 14.02 -1.51 12.00
N GLY A 165 14.55 -0.70 11.08
CA GLY A 165 15.84 -0.93 10.41
C GLY A 165 17.00 -0.04 10.91
N MET A 166 16.79 0.79 11.94
CA MET A 166 17.77 1.78 12.41
C MET A 166 18.14 1.57 13.88
N VAL A 167 18.19 0.31 14.33
CA VAL A 167 18.71 -0.07 15.64
C VAL A 167 19.89 -1.02 15.43
N VAL A 168 21.07 -0.54 15.85
CA VAL A 168 22.40 -1.19 15.96
C VAL A 168 23.21 -1.40 14.67
N ASP A 169 24.01 -0.39 14.33
CA ASP A 169 25.48 -0.58 14.28
C ASP A 169 26.16 0.76 14.59
N ALA A 170 26.22 1.06 15.89
CA ALA A 170 27.08 2.10 16.44
C ALA A 170 27.88 1.46 17.58
N ALA A 171 28.77 0.54 17.21
CA ALA A 171 29.89 0.07 18.02
C ALA A 171 30.90 -0.65 17.12
N GLU A 172 31.84 0.10 16.53
CA GLU A 172 33.28 -0.17 16.66
C GLU A 172 34.09 1.09 16.32
#